data_AF-A0A1B7YAZ7-F1
#
_entry.id   AF-A0A1B7YAZ7-F1
#
_cell.length_a   1.000
_cell.length_b   1.000
_cell.length_c   1.000
_cell.angle_alpha   90.00
_cell.angle_beta   90.00
_cell.angle_gamma   90.00
#
_symmetry.space_group_name_H-M   'P 1'
#
loop_
_entity.id
_entity.type
_entity.pdbx_description
1 polymer ?
#
loop_
_entity_poly.entity_id
_entity_poly.type
_entity_poly.pdbx_seq_one_letter_code
_entity_poly.pdbx_strand_id
1 'polypeptide(L)'
;MAPAVTLNHDTDTPLRSPDKLDTLACSSKSSQTIPIDPPLNPKHRWWWDRCAPLLNSLLTSAGSYTPEEKADHLRVFRDVVVPSFGTPTPEAKVKPLLTYDGSTFEPSWNFTEGDDGVIRYTFEPLGDDAGSEEDPFAGEIGRSMMPVLSRVSSDVDLRWYEQIVNAWFVTPDEAAAARQNMPASVQRIPQVFLAYDMKRAKRVLKAYLFPVLKHFATGAATSDLVFDLIPKLQPFGDKLAAPAAKLRKYLAGCREPCLVEMMAIDCVDPGKARVKVYARTASNSRSVLADVFTLGGAQTDEATLRGVETAEKVWHLLLDEPEGMAPDQRKECRDARTLHKGICFAFELRPGAERIDIKAHLPWGQTSRSDARTVDNFSQALRNLGWDESADKFYRGASAAAKL
;
A
#
# COMPACT_ATOMS: atom_id res chain seq x y z
N MET A 1 25.88 64.90 24.32
CA MET A 1 26.74 65.55 25.34
C MET A 1 25.97 65.55 26.66
N ALA A 2 26.56 65.10 27.76
CA ALA A 2 26.00 65.20 29.12
C ALA A 2 26.37 66.59 29.74
N PRO A 3 25.78 67.06 30.88
CA PRO A 3 25.91 66.46 32.23
C PRO A 3 24.56 66.54 33.05
N ALA A 4 24.40 66.28 34.36
CA ALA A 4 25.27 65.70 35.42
C ALA A 4 24.45 65.01 36.55
N VAL A 5 25.00 63.92 37.10
CA VAL A 5 25.23 63.59 38.53
C VAL A 5 24.40 64.26 39.64
N THR A 6 23.77 63.42 40.48
CA THR A 6 23.85 63.53 41.96
C THR A 6 23.81 62.13 42.60
N LEU A 7 24.70 61.90 43.56
CA LEU A 7 24.76 60.72 44.44
C LEU A 7 24.13 61.06 45.79
N ASN A 8 23.59 60.05 46.48
CA ASN A 8 23.67 60.01 47.95
C ASN A 8 23.76 58.56 48.42
N HIS A 9 24.56 58.34 49.46
CA HIS A 9 24.77 57.04 50.09
C HIS A 9 23.66 56.75 51.11
N ASP A 10 23.37 55.46 51.32
CA ASP A 10 23.26 54.91 52.67
C ASP A 10 23.63 53.41 52.67
N THR A 11 23.96 52.87 53.84
CA THR A 11 24.83 51.70 54.00
C THR A 11 24.15 50.41 54.44
N ASP A 12 24.93 49.33 54.28
CA ASP A 12 24.88 48.01 54.91
C ASP A 12 23.97 46.89 54.34
N THR A 13 24.61 45.71 54.28
CA THR A 13 24.07 44.42 53.82
C THR A 13 23.88 43.50 55.03
N PRO A 14 23.05 42.43 54.95
CA PRO A 14 23.70 41.14 54.71
C PRO A 14 22.92 40.16 53.82
N LEU A 15 23.69 39.26 53.20
CA LEU A 15 23.31 38.20 52.25
C LEU A 15 22.04 37.38 52.59
N ARG A 16 21.24 37.07 51.56
CA ARG A 16 20.83 35.68 51.20
C ARG A 16 20.13 35.57 49.84
N SER A 17 20.54 34.52 49.10
CA SER A 17 19.95 33.79 47.96
C SER A 17 18.86 34.40 47.04
N PRO A 18 18.99 34.29 45.70
CA PRO A 18 17.93 34.64 44.75
C PRO A 18 16.94 33.49 44.56
N ASP A 19 15.65 33.81 44.47
CA ASP A 19 14.61 32.82 44.13
C ASP A 19 13.62 33.41 43.10
N LYS A 20 13.41 32.65 42.02
CA LYS A 20 12.27 32.68 41.07
C LYS A 20 11.99 33.97 40.28
N LEU A 21 12.56 34.00 39.07
CA LEU A 21 11.83 34.46 37.89
C LEU A 21 10.88 33.32 37.46
N ASP A 22 9.57 33.51 37.54
CA ASP A 22 8.62 32.52 37.01
C ASP A 22 8.66 32.53 35.48
N THR A 23 9.13 31.42 34.90
CA THR A 23 9.12 31.20 33.46
C THR A 23 7.71 30.84 32.99
N LEU A 24 7.26 31.52 31.93
CA LEU A 24 6.12 31.10 31.13
C LEU A 24 6.40 29.71 30.53
N ALA A 25 5.96 28.67 31.25
CA ALA A 25 6.07 27.29 30.81
C ALA A 25 5.18 27.06 29.57
N CYS A 26 5.79 27.16 28.38
CA CYS A 26 5.19 26.64 27.17
C CYS A 26 4.95 25.14 27.38
N SER A 27 3.68 24.73 27.44
CA SER A 27 3.30 23.35 27.76
C SER A 27 3.80 22.40 26.69
N SER A 28 4.92 21.72 26.98
CA SER A 28 5.34 20.55 26.23
C SER A 28 4.31 19.45 26.46
N LYS A 29 3.38 19.28 25.50
CA LYS A 29 2.53 18.10 25.45
C LYS A 29 3.43 16.87 25.41
N SER A 30 3.53 16.17 26.53
CA SER A 30 4.25 14.90 26.59
C SER A 30 3.60 13.94 25.61
N SER A 31 4.36 13.48 24.61
CA SER A 31 3.93 12.42 23.70
C SER A 31 3.93 11.09 24.46
N GLN A 32 2.98 10.91 25.37
CA GLN A 32 2.81 9.67 26.11
C GLN A 32 2.43 8.55 25.14
N THR A 33 3.39 7.67 24.83
CA THR A 33 3.14 6.45 24.08
C THR A 33 2.36 5.47 24.95
N ILE A 34 1.15 5.12 24.53
CA ILE A 34 0.36 4.09 25.20
C ILE A 34 1.00 2.72 24.88
N PRO A 35 1.47 1.95 25.86
CA PRO A 35 2.06 0.64 25.61
C PRO A 35 1.00 -0.36 25.15
N ILE A 36 1.37 -1.25 24.23
CA ILE A 36 0.55 -2.37 23.76
C ILE A 36 1.28 -3.66 24.12
N ASP A 37 0.68 -4.46 25.00
CA ASP A 37 1.24 -5.77 25.35
C ASP A 37 1.27 -6.69 24.12
N PRO A 38 2.34 -7.46 23.90
CA PRO A 38 2.46 -8.36 22.76
C PRO A 38 1.52 -9.59 22.89
N PRO A 39 1.27 -10.33 21.80
CA PRO A 39 0.49 -11.57 21.85
C PRO A 39 1.09 -12.61 22.82
N LEU A 40 0.23 -13.35 23.52
CA LEU A 40 0.63 -14.48 24.39
C LEU A 40 0.93 -15.76 23.59
N ASN A 41 0.30 -15.95 22.43
CA ASN A 41 0.56 -17.09 21.55
C ASN A 41 1.97 -16.95 20.91
N PRO A 42 2.88 -17.93 21.04
CA PRO A 42 4.25 -17.83 20.52
C PRO A 42 4.36 -17.60 19.00
N LYS A 43 3.48 -18.18 18.18
CA LYS A 43 3.46 -17.94 16.72
C LYS A 43 3.09 -16.49 16.42
N HIS A 44 2.05 -15.99 17.08
CA HIS A 44 1.59 -14.60 16.91
C HIS A 44 2.65 -13.62 17.43
N ARG A 45 3.33 -13.97 18.53
CA ARG A 45 4.42 -13.18 19.11
C ARG A 45 5.59 -13.01 18.14
N TRP A 46 5.99 -14.09 17.47
CA TRP A 46 7.09 -14.07 16.47
C TRP A 46 6.83 -13.09 15.33
N TRP A 47 5.58 -13.02 14.85
CA TRP A 47 5.13 -12.08 13.82
C TRP A 47 5.02 -10.65 14.37
N TRP A 48 4.41 -10.47 15.53
CA TRP A 48 4.28 -9.17 16.20
C TRP A 48 5.64 -8.48 16.38
N ASP A 49 6.63 -9.20 16.91
CA ASP A 49 7.97 -8.64 17.18
C ASP A 49 8.70 -8.17 15.90
N ARG A 50 8.30 -8.68 14.72
CA ARG A 50 8.87 -8.29 13.41
C ARG A 50 8.09 -7.20 12.71
N CYS A 51 6.76 -7.25 12.75
CA CYS A 51 5.90 -6.34 11.96
C CYS A 51 5.47 -5.09 12.72
N ALA A 52 5.19 -5.20 14.03
CA ALA A 52 4.64 -4.10 14.82
C ALA A 52 5.60 -2.92 15.05
N PRO A 53 6.93 -3.11 15.24
CA PRO A 53 7.87 -1.99 15.36
C PRO A 53 7.87 -1.09 14.13
N LEU A 54 7.84 -1.67 12.92
CA LEU A 54 7.77 -0.92 11.67
C LEU A 54 6.46 -0.13 11.54
N LEU A 55 5.33 -0.78 11.83
CA LEU A 55 4.01 -0.12 11.80
C LEU A 55 3.94 1.06 12.77
N ASN A 56 4.42 0.88 14.00
CA ASN A 56 4.46 1.94 15.01
C ASN A 56 5.43 3.08 14.65
N SER A 57 6.58 2.75 14.05
CA SER A 57 7.55 3.72 13.55
C SER A 57 6.95 4.60 12.46
N LEU A 58 6.22 4.02 11.50
CA LEU A 58 5.52 4.75 10.44
C LEU A 58 4.38 5.62 10.98
N LEU A 59 3.51 5.06 11.85
CA LEU A 59 2.43 5.81 12.51
C LEU A 59 2.95 7.00 13.33
N THR A 60 4.12 6.85 13.97
CA THR A 60 4.76 7.92 14.74
C THR A 60 5.44 8.95 13.82
N SER A 61 6.13 8.50 12.76
CA SER A 61 6.80 9.35 11.78
C SER A 61 5.83 10.20 10.95
N ALA A 62 4.60 9.70 10.74
CA ALA A 62 3.53 10.46 10.11
C ALA A 62 3.14 11.72 10.89
N GLY A 63 3.35 11.75 12.22
CA GLY A 63 3.06 12.89 13.10
C GLY A 63 1.57 13.24 13.27
N SER A 64 0.71 12.73 12.40
CA SER A 64 -0.72 13.03 12.35
C SER A 64 -1.55 12.21 13.35
N TYR A 65 -1.11 11.00 13.76
CA TYR A 65 -1.90 10.12 14.64
C TYR A 65 -1.71 10.44 16.12
N THR A 66 -2.82 10.60 16.86
CA THR A 66 -2.76 10.73 18.33
C THR A 66 -2.30 9.43 19.00
N PRO A 67 -1.82 9.46 20.26
CA PRO A 67 -1.46 8.24 21.00
C PRO A 67 -2.59 7.19 21.03
N GLU A 68 -3.84 7.64 21.17
CA GLU A 68 -5.03 6.80 21.21
C GLU A 68 -5.31 6.14 19.87
N GLU A 69 -5.23 6.91 18.77
CA GLU A 69 -5.38 6.39 17.40
C GLU A 69 -4.32 5.34 17.09
N LYS A 70 -3.05 5.59 17.44
CA LYS A 70 -1.96 4.62 17.27
C LYS A 70 -2.19 3.35 18.09
N ALA A 71 -2.58 3.49 19.35
CA ALA A 71 -2.85 2.37 20.24
C ALA A 71 -4.01 1.50 19.74
N ASP A 72 -5.08 2.12 19.24
CA ASP A 72 -6.24 1.41 18.69
C ASP A 72 -5.88 0.61 17.41
N HIS A 73 -5.16 1.23 16.46
CA HIS A 73 -4.67 0.52 15.27
C HIS A 73 -3.73 -0.63 15.61
N LEU A 74 -2.81 -0.44 16.57
CA LEU A 74 -1.88 -1.48 17.00
C LEU A 74 -2.58 -2.63 17.74
N ARG A 75 -3.65 -2.38 18.51
CA ARG A 75 -4.47 -3.45 19.11
C ARG A 75 -5.19 -4.27 18.03
N VAL A 76 -5.84 -3.62 17.06
CA VAL A 76 -6.49 -4.34 15.95
C VAL A 76 -5.46 -5.13 15.13
N PHE A 77 -4.27 -4.57 14.90
CA PHE A 77 -3.18 -5.30 14.24
C PHE A 77 -2.78 -6.56 15.03
N ARG A 78 -2.58 -6.43 16.34
CA ARG A 78 -2.24 -7.53 17.27
C ARG A 78 -3.30 -8.63 17.33
N ASP A 79 -4.57 -8.24 17.46
CA ASP A 79 -5.66 -9.13 17.86
C ASP A 79 -6.43 -9.71 16.66
N VAL A 80 -6.36 -9.08 15.49
CA VAL A 80 -7.10 -9.50 14.28
C VAL A 80 -6.18 -9.85 13.12
N VAL A 81 -5.13 -9.07 12.88
CA VAL A 81 -4.30 -9.21 11.67
C VAL A 81 -3.17 -10.21 11.85
N VAL A 82 -2.36 -10.06 12.91
CA VAL A 82 -1.24 -10.95 13.23
C VAL A 82 -1.64 -12.45 13.33
N PRO A 83 -2.79 -12.83 13.93
CA PRO A 83 -3.25 -14.23 13.94
C PRO A 83 -3.50 -14.82 12.55
N SER A 84 -3.70 -13.99 11.52
CA SER A 84 -3.96 -14.47 10.15
C SER A 84 -2.71 -14.82 9.37
N PHE A 85 -1.51 -14.43 9.82
CA PHE A 85 -0.26 -14.63 9.08
C PHE A 85 0.20 -16.09 9.02
N GLY A 86 -0.44 -16.98 9.78
CA GLY A 86 -0.15 -18.40 9.78
C GLY A 86 1.18 -18.77 10.45
N THR A 87 1.61 -20.00 10.19
CA THR A 87 2.81 -20.57 10.82
C THR A 87 4.09 -19.82 10.38
N PRO A 88 4.93 -19.35 11.32
CA PRO A 88 6.22 -18.71 11.00
C PRO A 88 7.20 -19.57 10.19
N THR A 89 8.20 -18.93 9.60
CA THR A 89 9.36 -19.62 9.00
C THR A 89 10.37 -20.05 10.07
N PRO A 90 11.03 -21.22 9.94
CA PRO A 90 11.06 -22.10 8.76
C PRO A 90 9.94 -23.15 8.67
N GLU A 91 9.01 -23.23 9.63
CA GLU A 91 7.97 -24.28 9.68
C GLU A 91 6.82 -24.07 8.68
N ALA A 92 6.72 -22.87 8.08
CA ALA A 92 5.75 -22.53 7.05
C ALA A 92 5.84 -23.45 5.81
N LYS A 93 4.72 -24.09 5.44
CA LYS A 93 4.63 -24.90 4.21
C LYS A 93 4.63 -24.07 2.92
N VAL A 94 4.22 -22.81 2.98
CA VAL A 94 4.12 -21.90 1.84
C VAL A 94 4.86 -20.60 2.12
N LYS A 95 5.51 -20.05 1.08
CA LYS A 95 6.05 -18.69 1.12
C LYS A 95 4.90 -17.68 0.90
N PRO A 96 4.79 -16.60 1.71
CA PRO A 96 3.96 -15.45 1.37
C PRO A 96 4.37 -14.82 0.03
N LEU A 97 3.39 -14.27 -0.68
CA LEU A 97 3.52 -13.74 -2.05
C LEU A 97 3.31 -12.23 -2.14
N LEU A 98 2.87 -11.57 -1.05
CA LEU A 98 2.64 -10.12 -1.01
C LEU A 98 3.92 -9.34 -1.34
N THR A 99 5.01 -9.62 -0.64
CA THR A 99 6.29 -8.91 -0.71
C THR A 99 7.37 -9.73 -1.42
N TYR A 100 8.44 -9.05 -1.85
CA TYR A 100 9.58 -9.68 -2.54
C TYR A 100 10.34 -10.67 -1.64
N ASP A 101 10.58 -10.29 -0.37
CA ASP A 101 11.26 -11.11 0.64
C ASP A 101 10.38 -12.27 1.14
N GLY A 102 9.06 -12.12 1.10
CA GLY A 102 8.10 -13.13 1.57
C GLY A 102 7.58 -12.86 2.98
N SER A 103 7.47 -11.60 3.36
CA SER A 103 6.63 -11.14 4.46
C SER A 103 5.14 -11.24 4.08
N THR A 104 4.31 -11.63 5.05
CA THR A 104 2.83 -11.55 5.00
C THR A 104 2.30 -10.12 5.15
N PHE A 105 3.16 -9.15 5.44
CA PHE A 105 2.79 -7.78 5.83
C PHE A 105 3.61 -6.73 5.06
N GLU A 106 2.92 -5.78 4.43
CA GLU A 106 3.50 -4.66 3.69
C GLU A 106 2.85 -3.34 4.13
N PRO A 107 3.49 -2.57 5.03
CA PRO A 107 3.03 -1.23 5.35
C PRO A 107 3.46 -0.23 4.26
N SER A 108 2.64 0.78 4.01
CA SER A 108 2.95 1.84 3.06
C SER A 108 2.48 3.20 3.57
N TRP A 109 3.10 4.26 3.05
CA TRP A 109 2.79 5.64 3.44
C TRP A 109 2.45 6.45 2.18
N ASN A 110 1.21 6.96 2.15
CA ASN A 110 0.76 7.86 1.11
C ASN A 110 1.20 9.30 1.41
N PHE A 111 2.01 9.89 0.53
CA PHE A 111 2.28 11.32 0.50
C PHE A 111 1.35 11.98 -0.52
N THR A 112 0.81 13.15 -0.18
CA THR A 112 -0.06 13.96 -1.05
C THR A 112 0.11 15.40 -0.61
N GLU A 113 0.23 16.32 -1.57
CA GLU A 113 0.45 17.74 -1.30
C GLU A 113 -0.67 18.31 -0.42
N GLY A 114 -0.28 19.04 0.64
CA GLY A 114 -1.22 19.63 1.60
C GLY A 114 -1.96 18.64 2.51
N ASP A 115 -1.66 17.34 2.48
CA ASP A 115 -2.27 16.32 3.32
C ASP A 115 -1.29 15.82 4.41
N ASP A 116 -1.84 15.44 5.57
CA ASP A 116 -1.10 14.83 6.69
C ASP A 116 -0.38 13.52 6.29
N GLY A 117 -0.81 12.88 5.20
CA GLY A 117 -0.40 11.58 4.77
C GLY A 117 -1.16 10.47 5.49
N VAL A 118 -1.32 9.34 4.81
CA VAL A 118 -2.07 8.18 5.33
C VAL A 118 -1.14 6.97 5.36
N ILE A 119 -0.93 6.42 6.55
CA ILE A 119 -0.34 5.10 6.70
C ILE A 119 -1.40 4.05 6.34
N ARG A 120 -0.96 3.08 5.56
CA ARG A 120 -1.73 1.92 5.13
C ARG A 120 -0.93 0.67 5.47
N TYR A 121 -1.59 -0.48 5.46
CA TYR A 121 -0.89 -1.73 5.25
C TYR A 121 -1.73 -2.68 4.43
N THR A 122 -1.06 -3.46 3.58
CA THR A 122 -1.59 -4.66 2.96
C THR A 122 -1.06 -5.86 3.73
N PHE A 123 -1.83 -6.94 3.77
CA PHE A 123 -1.41 -8.20 4.33
C PHE A 123 -2.01 -9.38 3.56
N GLU A 124 -1.27 -10.48 3.55
CA GLU A 124 -1.73 -11.77 3.07
C GLU A 124 -2.17 -12.63 4.26
N PRO A 125 -3.46 -12.96 4.37
CA PRO A 125 -3.92 -13.96 5.32
C PRO A 125 -3.56 -15.36 4.77
N LEU A 126 -2.91 -16.17 5.61
CA LEU A 126 -2.53 -17.54 5.29
C LEU A 126 -3.24 -18.56 6.20
N GLY A 127 -3.27 -18.29 7.50
CA GLY A 127 -3.75 -19.25 8.50
C GLY A 127 -2.79 -20.40 8.76
N ASP A 128 -3.10 -21.24 9.75
CA ASP A 128 -2.20 -22.30 10.19
C ASP A 128 -2.12 -23.49 9.21
N ASP A 129 -3.20 -23.73 8.44
CA ASP A 129 -3.32 -24.83 7.48
C ASP A 129 -2.82 -24.49 6.07
N ALA A 130 -2.27 -23.29 5.86
CA ALA A 130 -1.80 -22.79 4.57
C ALA A 130 -0.88 -23.80 3.84
N GLY A 131 -1.32 -24.31 2.68
CA GLY A 131 -0.59 -25.31 1.91
C GLY A 131 -0.73 -26.75 2.41
N SER A 132 -1.78 -27.06 3.18
CA SER A 132 -2.21 -28.44 3.41
C SER A 132 -2.90 -29.02 2.16
N GLU A 133 -3.40 -30.26 2.26
CA GLU A 133 -4.20 -30.86 1.19
C GLU A 133 -5.60 -30.23 1.13
N GLU A 134 -6.09 -29.73 2.27
CA GLU A 134 -7.39 -29.08 2.45
C GLU A 134 -7.41 -27.60 2.06
N ASP A 135 -6.32 -26.84 2.31
CA ASP A 135 -6.16 -25.47 1.80
C ASP A 135 -4.82 -25.28 1.04
N PRO A 136 -4.66 -25.89 -0.15
CA PRO A 136 -3.40 -25.90 -0.92
C PRO A 136 -3.01 -24.52 -1.48
N PHE A 137 -3.85 -23.50 -1.33
CA PHE A 137 -3.63 -22.14 -1.81
C PHE A 137 -3.72 -21.07 -0.72
N ALA A 138 -4.04 -21.43 0.53
CA ALA A 138 -4.27 -20.53 1.64
C ALA A 138 -5.36 -19.48 1.33
N GLY A 139 -6.53 -19.95 0.90
CA GLY A 139 -7.68 -19.13 0.51
C GLY A 139 -8.77 -19.04 1.57
N GLU A 140 -9.01 -20.09 2.36
CA GLU A 140 -10.23 -20.20 3.18
C GLU A 140 -10.25 -19.21 4.34
N ILE A 141 -9.07 -18.86 4.87
CA ILE A 141 -8.95 -17.79 5.88
C ILE A 141 -9.45 -16.43 5.37
N GLY A 142 -9.37 -16.18 4.05
CA GLY A 142 -9.93 -15.00 3.42
C GLY A 142 -11.43 -14.86 3.67
N ARG A 143 -12.17 -15.97 3.60
CA ARG A 143 -13.62 -16.00 3.89
C ARG A 143 -13.88 -15.91 5.40
N SER A 144 -13.22 -16.74 6.20
CA SER A 144 -13.55 -16.92 7.63
C SER A 144 -13.26 -15.68 8.47
N MET A 145 -12.34 -14.82 8.04
CA MET A 145 -11.95 -13.61 8.78
C MET A 145 -12.85 -12.38 8.52
N MET A 146 -13.64 -12.36 7.43
CA MET A 146 -14.50 -11.21 7.09
C MET A 146 -15.47 -10.77 8.20
N PRO A 147 -16.14 -11.68 8.94
CA PRO A 147 -17.00 -11.29 10.06
C PRO A 147 -16.25 -10.57 11.18
N VAL A 148 -14.96 -10.88 11.38
CA VAL A 148 -14.11 -10.21 12.39
C VAL A 148 -13.70 -8.82 11.88
N LEU A 149 -13.19 -8.74 10.65
CA LEU A 149 -12.77 -7.48 10.04
C LEU A 149 -13.92 -6.47 9.98
N SER A 150 -15.13 -6.94 9.65
CA SER A 150 -16.33 -6.09 9.60
C SER A 150 -16.63 -5.38 10.92
N ARG A 151 -16.28 -5.98 12.07
CA ARG A 151 -16.50 -5.39 13.40
C ARG A 151 -15.44 -4.36 13.82
N VAL A 152 -14.26 -4.40 13.21
CA VAL A 152 -13.13 -3.49 13.51
C VAL A 152 -12.86 -2.46 12.41
N SER A 153 -13.54 -2.59 11.27
CA SER A 153 -13.53 -1.67 10.13
C SER A 153 -14.53 -0.52 10.32
N SER A 154 -14.25 0.60 9.67
CA SER A 154 -15.17 1.74 9.57
C SER A 154 -15.95 1.69 8.25
N ASP A 155 -17.26 1.98 8.31
CA ASP A 155 -18.13 2.18 7.14
C ASP A 155 -18.13 1.00 6.14
N VAL A 156 -18.00 -0.23 6.65
CA VAL A 156 -17.77 -1.45 5.85
C VAL A 156 -18.99 -1.89 5.05
N ASP A 157 -18.76 -2.35 3.82
CA ASP A 157 -19.73 -3.03 2.98
C ASP A 157 -19.01 -4.16 2.21
N LEU A 158 -19.56 -5.37 2.27
CA LEU A 158 -18.95 -6.57 1.66
C LEU A 158 -19.71 -7.07 0.43
N ARG A 159 -20.76 -6.40 -0.04
CA ARG A 159 -21.61 -6.91 -1.14
C ARG A 159 -20.82 -7.22 -2.41
N TRP A 160 -19.92 -6.33 -2.82
CA TRP A 160 -19.02 -6.60 -3.95
C TRP A 160 -17.98 -7.69 -3.62
N TYR A 161 -17.42 -7.69 -2.40
CA TYR A 161 -16.45 -8.71 -1.98
C TYR A 161 -17.02 -10.13 -2.09
N GLU A 162 -18.22 -10.34 -1.54
CA GLU A 162 -18.93 -11.64 -1.56
C GLU A 162 -19.16 -12.13 -3.00
N GLN A 163 -19.59 -11.24 -3.91
CA GLN A 163 -19.79 -11.57 -5.32
C GLN A 163 -18.49 -11.97 -6.02
N ILE A 164 -17.38 -11.27 -5.75
CA ILE A 164 -16.08 -11.57 -6.39
C ILE A 164 -15.49 -12.86 -5.81
N VAL A 165 -15.59 -13.09 -4.50
CA VAL A 165 -15.20 -14.35 -3.86
C VAL A 165 -15.99 -15.53 -4.45
N ASN A 166 -17.32 -15.40 -4.57
CA ASN A 166 -18.16 -16.45 -5.15
C ASN A 166 -17.85 -16.71 -6.64
N ALA A 167 -17.36 -15.71 -7.37
CA ALA A 167 -16.96 -15.87 -8.77
C ALA A 167 -15.57 -16.50 -8.95
N TRP A 168 -14.59 -16.12 -8.13
CA TRP A 168 -13.16 -16.40 -8.40
C TRP A 168 -12.46 -17.31 -7.40
N PHE A 169 -12.91 -17.40 -6.15
CA PHE A 169 -12.29 -18.37 -5.24
C PHE A 169 -12.61 -19.78 -5.73
N VAL A 170 -11.59 -20.62 -5.84
CA VAL A 170 -11.72 -21.95 -6.38
C VAL A 170 -12.43 -22.89 -5.41
N THR A 171 -13.27 -23.79 -5.95
CA THR A 171 -13.73 -24.99 -5.22
C THR A 171 -12.58 -26.01 -5.12
N PRO A 172 -12.69 -27.09 -4.32
CA PRO A 172 -11.68 -28.15 -4.30
C PRO A 172 -11.38 -28.76 -5.68
N ASP A 173 -12.42 -28.99 -6.50
CA ASP A 173 -12.27 -29.51 -7.87
C ASP A 173 -11.54 -28.51 -8.78
N GLU A 174 -11.89 -27.22 -8.68
CA GLU A 174 -11.22 -26.16 -9.43
C GLU A 174 -9.77 -25.94 -8.94
N ALA A 175 -9.49 -26.14 -7.66
CA ALA A 175 -8.14 -26.10 -7.10
C ALA A 175 -7.27 -27.25 -7.63
N ALA A 176 -7.85 -28.46 -7.76
CA ALA A 176 -7.20 -29.60 -8.39
C ALA A 176 -6.94 -29.36 -9.89
N ALA A 177 -7.93 -28.85 -10.63
CA ALA A 177 -7.77 -28.49 -12.04
C ALA A 177 -6.70 -27.38 -12.24
N ALA A 178 -6.73 -26.33 -11.41
CA ALA A 178 -5.71 -25.29 -11.43
C ALA A 178 -4.31 -25.85 -11.14
N ARG A 179 -4.17 -26.77 -10.18
CA ARG A 179 -2.90 -27.44 -9.87
C ARG A 179 -2.34 -28.24 -11.04
N GLN A 180 -3.20 -28.86 -11.85
CA GLN A 180 -2.80 -29.62 -13.05
C GLN A 180 -2.40 -28.71 -14.22
N ASN A 181 -3.07 -27.57 -14.39
CA ASN A 181 -2.88 -26.66 -15.52
C ASN A 181 -1.83 -25.57 -15.28
N MET A 182 -1.43 -25.31 -14.03
CA MET A 182 -0.36 -24.37 -13.72
C MET A 182 1.01 -24.88 -14.22
N PRO A 183 1.92 -23.97 -14.64
CA PRO A 183 3.31 -24.33 -14.90
C PRO A 183 3.97 -24.92 -13.65
N ALA A 184 4.76 -25.99 -13.81
CA ALA A 184 5.41 -26.68 -12.69
C ALA A 184 6.37 -25.80 -11.85
N SER A 185 6.80 -24.65 -12.39
CA SER A 185 7.58 -23.63 -11.67
C SER A 185 6.74 -22.73 -10.74
N VAL A 186 5.41 -22.72 -10.89
CA VAL A 186 4.46 -21.93 -10.10
C VAL A 186 3.93 -22.78 -8.95
N GLN A 187 4.52 -22.61 -7.77
CA GLN A 187 4.15 -23.41 -6.59
C GLN A 187 2.84 -22.94 -5.94
N ARG A 188 2.53 -21.64 -6.00
CA ARG A 188 1.35 -21.03 -5.39
C ARG A 188 0.97 -19.74 -6.12
N ILE A 189 -0.32 -19.42 -6.07
CA ILE A 189 -0.95 -18.17 -6.51
C ILE A 189 -1.85 -17.70 -5.36
N PRO A 190 -1.88 -16.41 -5.00
CA PRO A 190 -2.76 -15.93 -3.93
C PRO A 190 -4.21 -15.87 -4.43
N GLN A 191 -5.19 -15.96 -3.52
CA GLN A 191 -6.61 -15.70 -3.85
C GLN A 191 -7.06 -14.31 -3.38
N VAL A 192 -6.53 -13.84 -2.25
CA VAL A 192 -6.83 -12.53 -1.68
C VAL A 192 -5.64 -11.94 -0.93
N PHE A 193 -5.42 -10.63 -1.07
CA PHE A 193 -4.75 -9.81 -0.06
C PHE A 193 -5.76 -8.81 0.51
N LEU A 194 -5.57 -8.41 1.76
CA LEU A 194 -6.44 -7.48 2.47
C LEU A 194 -5.64 -6.26 2.88
N ALA A 195 -6.28 -5.09 2.99
CA ALA A 195 -5.58 -3.88 3.40
C ALA A 195 -6.47 -2.93 4.20
N TYR A 196 -5.81 -2.07 4.98
CA TYR A 196 -6.43 -0.97 5.68
C TYR A 196 -5.79 0.37 5.28
N ASP A 197 -6.63 1.35 4.91
CA ASP A 197 -6.24 2.77 5.04
C ASP A 197 -6.60 3.23 6.46
N MET A 198 -5.58 3.55 7.25
CA MET A 198 -5.76 4.07 8.61
C MET A 198 -5.94 5.59 8.54
N LYS A 199 -7.17 6.05 8.32
CA LYS A 199 -7.50 7.48 8.20
C LYS A 199 -7.86 8.03 9.58
N ARG A 200 -6.89 8.62 10.29
CA ARG A 200 -7.08 9.04 11.68
C ARG A 200 -7.53 7.82 12.50
N ALA A 201 -8.54 7.92 13.36
CA ALA A 201 -9.15 6.77 14.05
C ALA A 201 -9.81 5.72 13.12
N LYS A 202 -10.17 6.05 11.86
CA LYS A 202 -10.89 5.13 10.97
C LYS A 202 -9.98 4.09 10.32
N ARG A 203 -10.51 2.89 10.11
CA ARG A 203 -9.90 1.79 9.34
C ARG A 203 -10.76 1.45 8.15
N VAL A 204 -10.38 1.90 6.96
CA VAL A 204 -11.13 1.62 5.73
C VAL A 204 -10.57 0.34 5.10
N LEU A 205 -11.36 -0.73 5.11
CA LEU A 205 -11.00 -2.03 4.57
C LEU A 205 -10.98 -2.02 3.03
N LYS A 206 -10.03 -2.76 2.46
CA LYS A 206 -9.93 -3.07 1.03
C LYS A 206 -9.58 -4.53 0.85
N ALA A 207 -9.97 -5.08 -0.30
CA ALA A 207 -9.58 -6.42 -0.73
C ALA A 207 -8.98 -6.35 -2.14
N TYR A 208 -7.90 -7.11 -2.37
CA TYR A 208 -7.29 -7.37 -3.66
C TYR A 208 -7.55 -8.84 -3.97
N LEU A 209 -8.32 -9.13 -5.02
CA LEU A 209 -8.77 -10.48 -5.36
C LEU A 209 -8.16 -10.91 -6.71
N PHE A 210 -7.73 -12.17 -6.77
CA PHE A 210 -6.90 -12.69 -7.86
C PHE A 210 -7.67 -13.72 -8.70
N PRO A 211 -8.01 -13.43 -9.97
CA PRO A 211 -8.70 -14.39 -10.84
C PRO A 211 -7.78 -15.50 -11.38
N VAL A 212 -6.50 -15.51 -11.01
CA VAL A 212 -5.45 -16.32 -11.65
C VAL A 212 -5.64 -17.82 -11.41
N LEU A 213 -6.08 -18.25 -10.22
CA LEU A 213 -6.44 -19.68 -10.02
C LEU A 213 -7.67 -20.08 -10.83
N LYS A 214 -8.67 -19.20 -10.93
CA LYS A 214 -9.86 -19.43 -11.77
C LYS A 214 -9.51 -19.53 -13.26
N HIS A 215 -8.53 -18.74 -13.71
CA HIS A 215 -7.94 -18.86 -15.05
C HIS A 215 -7.34 -20.27 -15.28
N PHE A 216 -6.48 -20.76 -14.38
CA PHE A 216 -5.90 -22.10 -14.52
C PHE A 216 -6.96 -23.22 -14.39
N ALA A 217 -8.00 -23.04 -13.56
CA ALA A 217 -9.07 -24.02 -13.41
C ALA A 217 -9.98 -24.13 -14.65
N THR A 218 -10.24 -23.01 -15.36
CA THR A 218 -11.29 -22.92 -16.39
C THR A 218 -10.78 -22.66 -17.81
N GLY A 219 -9.52 -22.23 -17.96
CA GLY A 219 -8.95 -21.76 -19.23
C GLY A 219 -9.36 -20.34 -19.64
N ALA A 220 -10.32 -19.69 -18.95
CA ALA A 220 -10.75 -18.34 -19.26
C ALA A 220 -9.64 -17.32 -18.96
N ALA A 221 -9.42 -16.32 -19.84
CA ALA A 221 -8.40 -15.30 -19.62
C ALA A 221 -8.72 -14.43 -18.39
N THR A 222 -7.69 -14.01 -17.65
CA THR A 222 -7.88 -13.13 -16.47
C THR A 222 -8.53 -11.79 -16.83
N SER A 223 -8.27 -11.27 -18.03
CA SER A 223 -8.96 -10.10 -18.59
C SER A 223 -10.47 -10.32 -18.67
N ASP A 224 -10.90 -11.48 -19.15
CA ASP A 224 -12.32 -11.77 -19.39
C ASP A 224 -13.03 -12.02 -18.06
N LEU A 225 -12.40 -12.79 -17.17
CA LEU A 225 -12.86 -13.01 -15.79
C LEU A 225 -13.08 -11.69 -15.02
N VAL A 226 -12.26 -10.67 -15.27
CA VAL A 226 -12.38 -9.32 -14.68
C VAL A 226 -13.46 -8.51 -15.40
N PHE A 227 -13.30 -8.26 -16.70
CA PHE A 227 -14.16 -7.32 -17.43
C PHE A 227 -15.59 -7.83 -17.65
N ASP A 228 -15.82 -9.14 -17.62
CA ASP A 228 -17.17 -9.70 -17.70
C ASP A 228 -17.86 -9.75 -16.32
N LEU A 229 -17.13 -9.60 -15.20
CA LEU A 229 -17.68 -9.55 -13.85
C LEU A 229 -18.06 -8.11 -13.44
N ILE A 230 -17.21 -7.12 -13.71
CA ILE A 230 -17.41 -5.71 -13.32
C ILE A 230 -18.84 -5.20 -13.61
N PRO A 231 -19.41 -5.32 -14.83
CA PRO A 231 -20.74 -4.81 -15.13
C PRO A 231 -21.89 -5.58 -14.43
N LYS A 232 -21.62 -6.77 -13.89
CA LYS A 232 -22.61 -7.62 -13.22
C LYS A 232 -22.69 -7.35 -11.71
N LEU A 233 -21.66 -6.76 -11.11
CA LEU A 233 -21.59 -6.47 -9.67
C LEU A 233 -22.81 -5.65 -9.20
N GLN A 234 -23.47 -6.10 -8.12
CA GLN A 234 -24.62 -5.42 -7.55
C GLN A 234 -24.32 -4.80 -6.18
N PRO A 235 -24.80 -3.58 -5.89
CA PRO A 235 -25.37 -2.61 -6.84
C PRO A 235 -24.27 -1.90 -7.67
N PHE A 236 -24.68 -1.10 -8.66
CA PHE A 236 -23.88 -0.12 -9.41
C PHE A 236 -22.77 -0.63 -10.34
N GLY A 237 -22.60 -1.94 -10.54
CA GLY A 237 -21.68 -2.49 -11.55
C GLY A 237 -22.04 -2.06 -12.98
N ASP A 238 -23.33 -1.91 -13.27
CA ASP A 238 -23.86 -1.33 -14.52
C ASP A 238 -23.23 0.04 -14.83
N LYS A 239 -23.03 0.87 -13.80
CA LYS A 239 -22.41 2.20 -13.90
C LYS A 239 -20.87 2.16 -14.07
N LEU A 240 -20.26 0.98 -14.01
CA LEU A 240 -18.84 0.74 -14.31
C LEU A 240 -18.64 0.18 -15.73
N ALA A 241 -19.70 -0.19 -16.45
CA ALA A 241 -19.60 -0.86 -17.75
C ALA A 241 -18.85 -0.04 -18.81
N ALA A 242 -19.09 1.27 -18.88
CA ALA A 242 -18.44 2.16 -19.84
C ALA A 242 -16.90 2.30 -19.60
N PRO A 243 -16.41 2.68 -18.41
CA PRO A 243 -14.96 2.71 -18.16
C PRO A 243 -14.32 1.32 -18.23
N ALA A 244 -15.03 0.23 -17.86
CA ALA A 244 -14.55 -1.13 -18.02
C ALA A 244 -14.33 -1.50 -19.50
N ALA A 245 -15.29 -1.20 -20.38
CA ALA A 245 -15.15 -1.43 -21.81
C ALA A 245 -14.03 -0.57 -22.45
N LYS A 246 -13.90 0.70 -22.02
CA LYS A 246 -12.79 1.59 -22.43
C LYS A 246 -11.44 0.98 -22.06
N LEU A 247 -11.28 0.48 -20.84
CA LEU A 247 -10.04 -0.15 -20.39
C LEU A 247 -9.75 -1.47 -21.09
N ARG A 248 -10.74 -2.37 -21.23
CA ARG A 248 -10.58 -3.65 -21.95
C ARG A 248 -10.11 -3.41 -23.38
N LYS A 249 -10.67 -2.41 -24.07
CA LYS A 249 -10.26 -2.02 -25.43
C LYS A 249 -8.81 -1.54 -25.49
N TYR A 250 -8.36 -0.73 -24.53
CA TYR A 250 -6.96 -0.30 -24.46
C TYR A 250 -6.01 -1.48 -24.22
N LEU A 251 -6.26 -2.30 -23.21
CA LEU A 251 -5.38 -3.42 -22.84
C LEU A 251 -5.29 -4.49 -23.95
N ALA A 252 -6.34 -4.67 -24.76
CA ALA A 252 -6.33 -5.57 -25.90
C ALA A 252 -5.46 -5.10 -27.09
N GLY A 253 -5.02 -3.83 -27.10
CA GLY A 253 -4.23 -3.23 -28.19
C GLY A 253 -3.06 -2.36 -27.72
N CYS A 254 -2.66 -2.46 -26.46
CA CYS A 254 -1.55 -1.68 -25.91
C CYS A 254 -0.19 -2.16 -26.46
N ARG A 255 0.76 -1.23 -26.62
CA ARG A 255 2.02 -1.48 -27.33
C ARG A 255 2.92 -2.49 -26.64
N GLU A 256 3.05 -2.38 -25.32
CA GLU A 256 3.64 -3.40 -24.47
C GLU A 256 2.52 -4.25 -23.87
N PRO A 257 2.60 -5.59 -23.89
CA PRO A 257 1.62 -6.45 -23.24
C PRO A 257 1.44 -6.08 -21.75
N CYS A 258 0.20 -5.74 -21.38
CA CYS A 258 -0.18 -5.34 -20.03
C CYS A 258 -1.18 -6.36 -19.46
N LEU A 259 -0.67 -7.39 -18.79
CA LEU A 259 -1.47 -8.55 -18.37
C LEU A 259 -2.24 -8.24 -17.08
N VAL A 260 -3.54 -8.54 -17.04
CA VAL A 260 -4.38 -8.35 -15.85
C VAL A 260 -4.06 -9.41 -14.79
N GLU A 261 -3.63 -8.98 -13.62
CA GLU A 261 -3.16 -9.86 -12.53
C GLU A 261 -4.18 -9.97 -11.38
N MET A 262 -4.85 -8.86 -11.03
CA MET A 262 -5.80 -8.81 -9.91
C MET A 262 -6.80 -7.66 -10.07
N MET A 263 -7.86 -7.70 -9.25
CA MET A 263 -8.81 -6.60 -9.08
C MET A 263 -8.95 -6.26 -7.61
N ALA A 264 -8.83 -4.98 -7.25
CA ALA A 264 -9.08 -4.52 -5.90
C ALA A 264 -10.38 -3.72 -5.78
N ILE A 265 -10.98 -3.75 -4.59
CA ILE A 265 -12.16 -2.96 -4.23
C ILE A 265 -11.93 -2.23 -2.90
N ASP A 266 -12.56 -1.06 -2.77
CA ASP A 266 -12.79 -0.48 -1.45
C ASP A 266 -14.02 -1.19 -0.83
N CYS A 267 -13.88 -1.79 0.35
CA CYS A 267 -14.96 -2.52 1.04
C CYS A 267 -15.85 -1.56 1.82
N VAL A 268 -16.47 -0.62 1.11
CA VAL A 268 -17.38 0.43 1.61
C VAL A 268 -18.58 0.51 0.68
N ASP A 269 -19.59 1.32 1.04
CA ASP A 269 -20.77 1.63 0.20
C ASP A 269 -20.43 1.64 -1.31
N PRO A 270 -20.92 0.66 -2.10
CA PRO A 270 -20.69 0.53 -3.53
C PRO A 270 -20.98 1.80 -4.36
N GLY A 271 -21.83 2.72 -3.89
CA GLY A 271 -22.06 4.01 -4.55
C GLY A 271 -20.90 5.00 -4.41
N LYS A 272 -19.95 4.72 -3.49
CA LYS A 272 -18.75 5.53 -3.19
C LYS A 272 -17.44 4.75 -3.41
N ALA A 273 -17.51 3.42 -3.44
CA ALA A 273 -16.39 2.53 -3.67
C ALA A 273 -15.82 2.66 -5.10
N ARG A 274 -14.60 2.14 -5.27
CA ARG A 274 -13.96 1.96 -6.58
C ARG A 274 -13.72 0.49 -6.84
N VAL A 275 -13.78 0.13 -8.11
CA VAL A 275 -13.09 -1.04 -8.64
C VAL A 275 -11.73 -0.59 -9.16
N LYS A 276 -10.69 -1.39 -8.92
CA LYS A 276 -9.34 -1.14 -9.44
C LYS A 276 -8.85 -2.36 -10.18
N VAL A 277 -8.66 -2.25 -11.49
CA VAL A 277 -8.02 -3.32 -12.27
C VAL A 277 -6.52 -3.12 -12.19
N TYR A 278 -5.78 -4.18 -11.85
CA TYR A 278 -4.32 -4.16 -11.83
C TYR A 278 -3.79 -4.96 -13.01
N ALA A 279 -2.95 -4.33 -13.83
CA ALA A 279 -2.28 -5.00 -14.96
C ALA A 279 -0.80 -4.61 -15.03
N ARG A 280 0.05 -5.55 -15.48
CA ARG A 280 1.51 -5.41 -15.46
C ARG A 280 2.14 -5.44 -16.83
N THR A 281 3.02 -4.48 -17.11
CA THR A 281 3.95 -4.50 -18.25
C THR A 281 5.29 -5.11 -17.86
N ALA A 282 5.97 -5.78 -18.80
CA ALA A 282 7.36 -6.20 -18.59
C ALA A 282 8.34 -5.00 -18.63
N SER A 283 8.09 -4.02 -19.50
CA SER A 283 8.85 -2.77 -19.55
C SER A 283 8.67 -1.90 -18.31
N ASN A 284 9.70 -1.13 -17.98
CA ASN A 284 9.70 -0.02 -17.01
C ASN A 284 10.09 1.34 -17.62
N SER A 285 10.08 1.47 -18.96
CA SER A 285 10.46 2.72 -19.65
C SER A 285 9.45 3.86 -19.45
N ARG A 286 9.91 5.11 -19.66
CA ARG A 286 9.07 6.31 -19.55
C ARG A 286 8.01 6.41 -20.66
N SER A 287 8.34 5.92 -21.86
CA SER A 287 7.41 5.86 -22.99
C SER A 287 6.17 5.01 -22.71
N VAL A 288 6.34 3.90 -21.99
CA VAL A 288 5.24 2.99 -21.59
C VAL A 288 4.37 3.63 -20.52
N LEU A 289 4.99 4.35 -19.58
CA LEU A 289 4.27 5.12 -18.57
C LEU A 289 3.35 6.18 -19.20
N ALA A 290 3.83 6.90 -20.22
CA ALA A 290 3.05 7.88 -20.97
C ALA A 290 1.91 7.24 -21.81
N ASP A 291 2.19 6.13 -22.51
CA ASP A 291 1.17 5.38 -23.27
C ASP A 291 0.04 4.89 -22.36
N VAL A 292 0.38 4.30 -21.20
CA VAL A 292 -0.62 3.77 -20.26
C VAL A 292 -1.39 4.89 -19.56
N PHE A 293 -0.74 5.97 -19.12
CA PHE A 293 -1.42 7.12 -18.49
C PHE A 293 -2.42 7.83 -19.41
N THR A 294 -2.18 7.77 -20.73
CA THR A 294 -3.08 8.31 -21.75
C THR A 294 -4.05 7.29 -22.34
N LEU A 295 -3.99 6.02 -21.91
CA LEU A 295 -4.72 4.89 -22.51
C LEU A 295 -4.52 4.84 -24.04
N GLY A 296 -3.28 4.98 -24.50
CA GLY A 296 -2.92 5.02 -25.92
C GLY A 296 -3.49 6.25 -26.65
N GLY A 297 -3.68 7.37 -25.93
CA GLY A 297 -4.33 8.57 -26.43
C GLY A 297 -5.87 8.61 -26.28
N ALA A 298 -6.50 7.57 -25.72
CA ALA A 298 -7.95 7.55 -25.44
C ALA A 298 -8.37 8.36 -24.20
N GLN A 299 -7.42 8.95 -23.49
CA GLN A 299 -7.62 9.88 -22.39
C GLN A 299 -6.49 10.91 -22.38
N THR A 300 -6.80 12.16 -22.71
CA THR A 300 -5.82 13.25 -22.88
C THR A 300 -6.30 14.56 -22.24
N ASP A 301 -7.18 14.46 -21.24
CA ASP A 301 -7.57 15.61 -20.43
C ASP A 301 -6.36 16.21 -19.69
N GLU A 302 -6.51 17.47 -19.29
CA GLU A 302 -5.47 18.27 -18.67
C GLU A 302 -4.86 17.61 -17.40
N ALA A 303 -5.65 16.87 -16.62
CA ALA A 303 -5.16 16.15 -15.45
C ALA A 303 -4.31 14.93 -15.84
N THR A 304 -4.69 14.18 -16.88
CA THR A 304 -3.82 13.12 -17.43
C THR A 304 -2.51 13.68 -18.00
N LEU A 305 -2.55 14.76 -18.79
CA LEU A 305 -1.32 15.31 -19.39
C LEU A 305 -0.35 15.86 -18.34
N ARG A 306 -0.85 16.56 -17.30
CA ARG A 306 -0.05 16.92 -16.12
C ARG A 306 0.52 15.69 -15.40
N GLY A 307 -0.22 14.59 -15.33
CA GLY A 307 0.24 13.33 -14.76
C GLY A 307 1.43 12.73 -15.52
N VAL A 308 1.42 12.81 -16.86
CA VAL A 308 2.56 12.40 -17.71
C VAL A 308 3.78 13.29 -17.46
N GLU A 309 3.60 14.62 -17.51
CA GLU A 309 4.68 15.59 -17.24
C GLU A 309 5.29 15.41 -15.83
N THR A 310 4.44 15.17 -14.83
CA THR A 310 4.85 14.86 -13.44
C THR A 310 5.70 13.59 -13.39
N ALA A 311 5.28 12.53 -14.08
CA ALA A 311 6.03 11.29 -14.14
C ALA A 311 7.39 11.45 -14.85
N GLU A 312 7.46 12.21 -15.95
CA GLU A 312 8.71 12.46 -16.67
C GLU A 312 9.80 13.09 -15.79
N LYS A 313 9.40 14.01 -14.89
CA LYS A 313 10.28 14.72 -13.93
C LYS A 313 10.88 13.85 -12.83
N VAL A 314 10.32 12.65 -12.56
CA VAL A 314 10.71 11.83 -11.41
C VAL A 314 11.06 10.38 -11.73
N TRP A 315 10.56 9.81 -12.83
CA TRP A 315 10.66 8.37 -13.07
C TRP A 315 12.10 7.84 -13.17
N HIS A 316 13.02 8.66 -13.70
CA HIS A 316 14.44 8.35 -13.77
C HIS A 316 15.06 8.15 -12.38
N LEU A 317 14.68 8.97 -11.38
CA LEU A 317 15.11 8.81 -9.99
C LEU A 317 14.55 7.53 -9.36
N LEU A 318 13.29 7.18 -9.64
CA LEU A 318 12.65 5.96 -9.12
C LEU A 318 13.33 4.68 -9.66
N LEU A 319 13.92 4.76 -10.85
CA LEU A 319 14.75 3.71 -11.44
C LEU A 319 16.24 3.82 -11.04
N ASP A 320 16.64 4.77 -10.21
CA ASP A 320 18.03 5.04 -9.82
C ASP A 320 18.96 5.38 -10.99
N GLU A 321 18.47 6.22 -11.90
CA GLU A 321 19.20 6.86 -13.01
C GLU A 321 19.19 8.39 -12.82
N PRO A 322 19.98 8.95 -11.88
CA PRO A 322 19.93 10.37 -11.51
C PRO A 322 20.38 11.35 -12.60
N GLU A 323 21.17 10.87 -13.56
CA GLU A 323 21.66 11.66 -14.69
C GLU A 323 20.62 11.77 -15.81
N GLY A 324 19.44 11.15 -15.61
CA GLY A 324 18.39 11.03 -16.60
C GLY A 324 18.39 9.65 -17.28
N MET A 325 17.38 9.43 -18.12
CA MET A 325 17.13 8.16 -18.80
C MET A 325 16.46 8.45 -20.15
N ALA A 326 16.82 7.77 -21.24
CA ALA A 326 16.14 7.95 -22.53
C ALA A 326 14.67 7.47 -22.47
N PRO A 327 13.72 7.98 -23.28
CA PRO A 327 12.30 7.64 -23.15
C PRO A 327 11.98 6.14 -23.19
N ASP A 328 12.65 5.41 -24.09
CA ASP A 328 12.48 3.96 -24.30
C ASP A 328 13.51 3.09 -23.55
N GLN A 329 14.45 3.70 -22.82
CA GLN A 329 15.41 2.95 -22.02
C GLN A 329 14.67 2.18 -20.92
N ARG A 330 15.06 0.91 -20.76
CA ARG A 330 14.57 0.00 -19.73
C ARG A 330 15.72 -0.25 -18.74
N LYS A 331 15.37 -0.64 -17.52
CA LYS A 331 16.35 -1.11 -16.53
C LYS A 331 16.07 -2.56 -16.18
N GLU A 332 17.09 -3.39 -16.31
CA GLU A 332 17.00 -4.82 -16.02
C GLU A 332 16.64 -5.06 -14.54
N CYS A 333 15.86 -6.11 -14.30
CA CYS A 333 15.46 -6.51 -12.95
C CYS A 333 16.47 -7.49 -12.36
N ARG A 334 16.89 -7.26 -11.11
CA ARG A 334 17.81 -8.14 -10.35
C ARG A 334 17.35 -9.59 -10.27
N ASP A 335 16.05 -9.84 -10.07
CA ASP A 335 15.48 -11.18 -10.05
C ASP A 335 14.24 -11.30 -10.94
N ALA A 336 14.50 -11.72 -12.18
CA ALA A 336 13.48 -12.00 -13.20
C ALA A 336 12.52 -13.16 -12.84
N ARG A 337 12.80 -13.98 -11.81
CA ARG A 337 11.94 -15.09 -11.39
C ARG A 337 10.72 -14.62 -10.58
N THR A 338 10.75 -13.40 -10.05
CA THR A 338 9.65 -12.83 -9.26
C THR A 338 8.61 -12.14 -10.15
N LEU A 339 7.38 -11.98 -9.61
CA LEU A 339 6.33 -11.17 -10.24
C LEU A 339 6.53 -9.66 -9.98
N HIS A 340 7.28 -9.29 -8.93
CA HIS A 340 7.64 -7.92 -8.58
C HIS A 340 8.67 -7.32 -9.57
N LYS A 341 8.30 -7.18 -10.84
CA LYS A 341 9.09 -6.61 -11.94
C LYS A 341 8.25 -5.70 -12.85
N GLY A 342 8.90 -4.96 -13.74
CA GLY A 342 8.25 -4.04 -14.67
C GLY A 342 7.43 -2.94 -13.98
N ILE A 343 6.26 -2.59 -14.52
CA ILE A 343 5.32 -1.65 -13.89
C ILE A 343 3.99 -2.34 -13.67
N CYS A 344 3.45 -2.28 -12.44
CA CYS A 344 2.06 -2.66 -12.17
C CYS A 344 1.18 -1.42 -12.15
N PHE A 345 0.28 -1.30 -13.11
CA PHE A 345 -0.67 -0.20 -13.22
C PHE A 345 -1.97 -0.55 -12.51
N ALA A 346 -2.45 0.36 -11.65
CA ALA A 346 -3.80 0.31 -11.12
C ALA A 346 -4.67 1.32 -11.85
N PHE A 347 -5.72 0.84 -12.50
CA PHE A 347 -6.75 1.64 -13.17
C PHE A 347 -7.96 1.70 -12.24
N GLU A 348 -8.26 2.87 -11.66
CA GLU A 348 -9.40 3.07 -10.77
C GLU A 348 -10.66 3.48 -11.56
N LEU A 349 -11.70 2.66 -11.50
CA LEU A 349 -13.03 2.88 -12.07
C LEU A 349 -13.98 3.32 -10.96
N ARG A 350 -14.82 4.33 -11.24
CA ARG A 350 -15.83 4.87 -10.32
C ARG A 350 -17.22 4.78 -10.94
N PRO A 351 -18.27 4.40 -10.19
CA PRO A 351 -19.62 4.32 -10.72
C PRO A 351 -20.08 5.68 -11.31
N GLY A 352 -20.40 5.69 -12.60
CA GLY A 352 -20.89 6.89 -13.29
C GLY A 352 -19.80 7.88 -13.74
N ALA A 353 -18.52 7.55 -13.61
CA ALA A 353 -17.42 8.32 -14.19
C ALA A 353 -16.90 7.66 -15.47
N GLU A 354 -16.70 8.44 -16.53
CA GLU A 354 -16.05 7.96 -17.77
C GLU A 354 -14.52 7.96 -17.66
N ARG A 355 -13.97 8.90 -16.90
CA ARG A 355 -12.53 9.02 -16.64
C ARG A 355 -12.04 7.86 -15.76
N ILE A 356 -10.88 7.32 -16.12
CA ILE A 356 -10.16 6.28 -15.37
C ILE A 356 -8.94 6.93 -14.73
N ASP A 357 -8.83 6.89 -13.40
CA ASP A 357 -7.62 7.36 -12.71
C ASP A 357 -6.54 6.25 -12.75
N ILE A 358 -5.29 6.60 -13.02
CA ILE A 358 -4.22 5.60 -13.27
C ILE A 358 -3.05 5.82 -12.33
N LYS A 359 -2.49 4.74 -11.78
CA LYS A 359 -1.33 4.75 -10.87
C LYS A 359 -0.31 3.71 -11.27
N ALA A 360 0.95 4.09 -11.39
CA ALA A 360 2.05 3.18 -11.64
C ALA A 360 2.71 2.75 -10.31
N HIS A 361 2.97 1.45 -10.15
CA HIS A 361 3.73 0.88 -9.04
C HIS A 361 5.02 0.28 -9.60
N LEU A 362 6.16 0.78 -9.12
CA LEU A 362 7.49 0.33 -9.51
C LEU A 362 8.13 -0.46 -8.35
N PRO A 363 8.57 -1.71 -8.54
CA PRO A 363 9.24 -2.50 -7.52
C PRO A 363 10.72 -2.08 -7.42
N TRP A 364 10.98 -0.93 -6.81
CA TRP A 364 12.28 -0.26 -6.78
C TRP A 364 13.46 -1.10 -6.28
N GLY A 365 13.23 -2.18 -5.50
CA GLY A 365 14.26 -3.11 -5.04
C GLY A 365 14.91 -3.92 -6.17
N GLN A 366 14.22 -4.03 -7.32
CA GLN A 366 14.76 -4.64 -8.54
C GLN A 366 15.81 -3.77 -9.23
N THR A 367 15.78 -2.45 -9.03
CA THR A 367 16.50 -1.47 -9.87
C THR A 367 17.41 -0.52 -9.09
N SER A 368 17.06 -0.15 -7.87
CA SER A 368 17.84 0.75 -7.03
C SER A 368 19.07 0.06 -6.43
N ARG A 369 20.25 0.70 -6.48
CA ARG A 369 21.49 0.08 -6.02
C ARG A 369 21.51 -0.25 -4.53
N SER A 370 20.86 0.56 -3.68
CA SER A 370 20.77 0.36 -2.22
C SER A 370 19.61 1.14 -1.60
N ASP A 371 19.17 0.77 -0.39
CA ASP A 371 18.04 1.45 0.28
C ASP A 371 18.35 2.90 0.66
N ALA A 372 19.59 3.21 1.06
CA ALA A 372 20.02 4.60 1.26
C ALA A 372 19.84 5.41 -0.04
N ARG A 373 20.22 4.82 -1.18
CA ARG A 373 20.04 5.47 -2.49
C ARG A 373 18.57 5.61 -2.88
N THR A 374 17.76 4.61 -2.56
CA THR A 374 16.29 4.66 -2.72
C THR A 374 15.70 5.85 -1.95
N VAL A 375 16.12 6.05 -0.70
CA VAL A 375 15.66 7.15 0.15
C VAL A 375 16.08 8.51 -0.42
N ASP A 376 17.33 8.67 -0.85
CA ASP A 376 17.82 9.91 -1.49
C ASP A 376 17.04 10.23 -2.77
N ASN A 377 16.88 9.24 -3.66
CA ASN A 377 16.19 9.40 -4.94
C ASN A 377 14.71 9.76 -4.77
N PHE A 378 13.99 9.12 -3.84
CA PHE A 378 12.59 9.42 -3.58
C PHE A 378 12.42 10.79 -2.89
N SER A 379 13.33 11.15 -1.99
CA SER A 379 13.35 12.50 -1.41
C SER A 379 13.59 13.57 -2.49
N GLN A 380 14.52 13.34 -3.42
CA GLN A 380 14.75 14.24 -4.55
C GLN A 380 13.56 14.28 -5.52
N ALA A 381 12.91 13.14 -5.76
CA ALA A 381 11.70 13.09 -6.58
C ALA A 381 10.58 13.96 -5.99
N LEU A 382 10.36 13.92 -4.67
CA LEU A 382 9.40 14.80 -3.98
C LEU A 382 9.79 16.28 -4.11
N ARG A 383 11.07 16.65 -3.98
CA ARG A 383 11.54 18.03 -4.19
C ARG A 383 11.42 18.49 -5.65
N ASN A 384 11.61 17.61 -6.63
CA ASN A 384 11.37 17.91 -8.05
C ASN A 384 9.89 18.24 -8.35
N LEU A 385 8.97 17.86 -7.46
CA LEU A 385 7.54 18.21 -7.52
C LEU A 385 7.16 19.42 -6.66
N GLY A 386 8.13 20.06 -5.98
CA GLY A 386 7.90 21.16 -5.02
C GLY A 386 7.38 20.71 -3.66
N TRP A 387 7.48 19.41 -3.33
CA TRP A 387 6.94 18.84 -2.09
C TRP A 387 8.02 18.70 -1.00
N ASP A 388 8.81 19.75 -0.77
CA ASP A 388 9.96 19.74 0.14
C ASP A 388 9.64 19.28 1.57
N GLU A 389 8.52 19.72 2.13
CA GLU A 389 8.07 19.25 3.46
C GLU A 389 7.80 17.74 3.48
N SER A 390 7.24 17.19 2.40
CA SER A 390 7.02 15.74 2.25
C SER A 390 8.34 15.00 2.06
N ALA A 391 9.30 15.56 1.33
CA ALA A 391 10.63 14.98 1.16
C ALA A 391 11.35 14.84 2.51
N ASP A 392 11.34 15.89 3.33
CA ASP A 392 11.94 15.90 4.65
C ASP A 392 11.21 14.96 5.63
N LYS A 393 9.87 14.92 5.56
CA LYS A 393 9.03 14.02 6.36
C LYS A 393 9.30 12.55 6.02
N PHE A 394 9.37 12.23 4.73
CA PHE A 394 9.76 10.90 4.23
C PHE A 394 11.17 10.52 4.68
N TYR A 395 12.17 11.39 4.45
CA TYR A 395 13.57 11.11 4.78
C TYR A 395 13.75 10.77 6.27
N ARG A 396 13.14 11.57 7.16
CA ARG A 396 13.15 11.31 8.61
C ARG A 396 12.49 9.99 8.97
N GLY A 397 11.33 9.69 8.38
CA GLY A 397 10.59 8.45 8.64
C GLY A 397 11.30 7.18 8.15
N ALA A 398 11.84 7.21 6.93
CA ALA A 398 12.64 6.13 6.38
C ALA A 398 13.93 5.90 7.22
N SER A 399 14.60 6.98 7.63
CA SER A 399 15.77 6.94 8.52
C SER A 399 15.46 6.44 9.93
N ALA A 400 14.20 6.52 10.38
CA ALA A 400 13.75 5.95 11.65
C ALA A 400 13.41 4.46 11.50
N ALA A 401 12.77 4.07 10.39
CA ALA A 401 12.48 2.67 10.07
C ALA A 401 13.76 1.84 9.86
N ALA A 402 14.79 2.41 9.22
CA ALA A 402 16.07 1.74 8.94
C ALA A 402 16.96 1.48 10.20
N LYS A 403 16.46 1.76 11.41
CA LYS A 403 17.15 1.52 12.70
C LYS A 403 16.52 0.39 13.51
N LEU A 404 15.46 -0.23 12.99
CA LEU A 404 14.78 -1.40 13.54
C LEU A 404 15.52 -2.68 13.15
#